data_AF-A0A7R9LIW9-F1
#
_entry.id   AF-A0A7R9LIW9-F1
#
_cell.length_a   1.000
_cell.length_b   1.000
_cell.length_c   1.000
_cell.angle_alpha   90.00
_cell.angle_beta   90.00
_cell.angle_gamma   90.00
#
_symmetry.space_group_name_H-M   'P 1'
#
loop_
_entity.id
_entity.type
_entity.pdbx_description
1 polymer ?
#
loop_
_entity_poly.entity_id
_entity_poly.type
_entity_poly.pdbx_seq_one_letter_code
_entity_poly.pdbx_strand_id
1 'polypeptide(L)' 'MQAMIDHVGHPSWQAQVKGAKKWILEPPPECYTTCQVLEVIVNSGEIIVLDTNQWYHQTFIVGQQISITIGSEYD' A
#
# COMPACT_ATOMS: atom_id res chain seq x y z
N MET A 1 13.40 8.89 4.92
CA MET A 1 12.26 8.18 4.30
C MET A 1 11.16 8.16 5.33
N GLN A 2 9.95 8.60 4.98
CA GLN A 2 8.83 8.77 5.91
C GLN A 2 7.68 7.88 5.45
N ALA A 3 7.36 6.84 6.23
CA ALA A 3 6.13 6.08 6.04
C ALA A 3 4.93 6.93 6.46
N MET A 4 3.82 6.80 5.75
CA MET A 4 2.58 7.54 6.02
C MET A 4 1.45 6.59 6.41
N ILE A 5 0.48 7.14 7.11
CA ILE A 5 -0.79 6.50 7.39
C ILE A 5 -1.88 7.36 6.75
N ASP A 6 -2.96 6.73 6.31
CA ASP A 6 -4.11 7.47 5.81
C ASP A 6 -5.03 7.88 6.98
N HIS A 7 -5.93 8.82 6.69
CA HIS A 7 -6.97 9.27 7.63
C HIS A 7 -8.33 9.21 6.95
N VAL A 8 -8.73 8.01 6.56
CA VAL A 8 -9.99 7.70 5.89
C VAL A 8 -10.94 6.94 6.82
N GLY A 9 -12.23 6.89 6.49
CA GLY A 9 -13.25 6.31 7.37
C GLY A 9 -13.20 4.78 7.40
N HIS A 10 -12.85 4.16 6.27
CA HIS A 10 -12.87 2.71 6.09
C HIS A 10 -11.57 2.18 5.49
N PRO A 11 -11.31 0.87 5.59
CA PRO A 11 -10.15 0.27 4.93
C PRO A 11 -10.14 0.53 3.42
N SER A 12 -8.94 0.54 2.84
CA SER A 12 -8.73 0.95 1.45
C SER A 12 -8.46 -0.24 0.54
N TRP A 13 -8.78 -0.08 -0.74
CA TRP A 13 -8.29 -0.93 -1.81
C TRP A 13 -7.71 -0.10 -2.95
N GLN A 14 -6.75 -0.67 -3.66
CA GLN A 14 -6.16 -0.05 -4.85
C GLN A 14 -5.91 -1.09 -5.94
N ALA A 15 -6.51 -0.88 -7.11
CA ALA A 15 -6.27 -1.64 -8.33
C ALA A 15 -5.19 -0.97 -9.18
N GLN A 16 -4.20 -1.75 -9.61
CA GLN A 16 -3.13 -1.28 -10.48
C GLN A 16 -3.58 -1.43 -11.94
N VAL A 17 -3.85 -0.31 -12.61
CA VAL A 17 -4.35 -0.29 -13.99
C VAL A 17 -3.21 -0.38 -15.00
N LYS A 18 -2.09 0.29 -14.74
CA LYS A 18 -0.92 0.32 -15.63
C LYS A 18 0.37 0.44 -14.84
N GLY A 19 1.44 -0.22 -15.30
CA GLY A 19 2.74 -0.23 -14.62
C GLY A 19 2.71 -1.14 -13.39
N ALA A 20 3.67 -0.92 -12.48
CA ALA A 20 3.76 -1.65 -11.22
C ALA A 20 4.18 -0.72 -10.08
N LYS A 21 3.68 -1.02 -8.88
CA LYS A 21 3.95 -0.23 -7.67
C LYS A 21 4.40 -1.16 -6.55
N LYS A 22 5.58 -0.89 -5.99
CA LYS A 22 6.08 -1.55 -4.79
C LYS A 22 5.46 -0.86 -3.57
N TRP A 23 4.83 -1.63 -2.71
CA TRP A 23 4.40 -1.24 -1.38
C TRP A 23 5.37 -1.79 -0.35
N ILE A 24 5.75 -0.94 0.61
CA ILE A 24 6.45 -1.33 1.83
C ILE A 24 5.49 -1.03 2.98
N LEU A 25 5.12 -2.04 3.75
CA LEU A 25 4.16 -1.96 4.84
C LEU A 25 4.91 -2.19 6.16
N GLU A 26 4.96 -1.15 6.98
CA GLU A 26 5.55 -1.21 8.31
C GLU A 26 4.48 -1.65 9.32
N PRO A 27 4.83 -2.54 10.26
CA PRO A 27 3.89 -2.99 11.26
C PRO A 27 3.48 -1.84 12.19
N PRO A 28 2.27 -1.89 12.75
CA PRO A 28 1.82 -0.88 13.68
C PRO A 28 2.64 -0.92 14.99
N PRO A 29 2.71 0.19 15.75
CA PRO A 29 3.61 0.32 16.90
C PRO A 29 3.43 -0.77 17.96
N GLU A 30 2.23 -1.31 18.11
CA GLU A 30 1.85 -2.32 19.10
C GLU A 30 2.60 -3.65 18.92
N CYS A 31 3.09 -3.95 17.70
CA CYS A 31 3.82 -5.18 17.42
C CYS A 31 5.20 -4.97 16.78
N TYR A 32 5.76 -3.77 16.86
CA TYR A 32 7.02 -3.41 16.18
C TYR A 32 8.21 -4.34 16.50
N THR A 33 8.24 -4.96 17.68
CA THR A 33 9.32 -5.88 18.11
C THR A 33 9.13 -7.33 17.69
N THR A 34 7.96 -7.70 17.19
CA THR A 34 7.60 -9.10 16.87
C THR A 34 7.12 -9.27 15.43
N CYS A 35 6.47 -8.27 14.87
CA CYS A 35 6.05 -8.22 13.47
C CYS A 35 7.21 -7.85 12.54
N GLN A 36 7.05 -8.17 11.26
CA GLN A 36 8.03 -7.87 10.21
C GLN A 36 7.45 -6.88 9.21
N VAL A 37 8.34 -6.12 8.57
CA VAL A 37 7.99 -5.30 7.40
C VAL A 37 7.58 -6.23 6.26
N LEU A 38 6.47 -5.90 5.61
CA LEU A 38 6.00 -6.62 4.43
C LEU A 38 6.29 -5.81 3.18
N GLU A 39 6.71 -6.47 2.11
CA GLU A 39 6.91 -5.84 0.81
C GLU A 39 6.13 -6.60 -0.26
N VAL A 40 5.43 -5.86 -1.11
CA VAL A 40 4.68 -6.44 -2.24
C VAL A 40 4.79 -5.54 -3.46
N ILE A 41 4.96 -6.13 -4.64
CA ILE A 41 4.85 -5.43 -5.91
C ILE A 41 3.48 -5.75 -6.49
N VAL A 42 2.66 -4.72 -6.67
CA VAL A 42 1.34 -4.82 -7.30
C VAL A 42 1.50 -4.48 -8.78
N ASN A 43 1.24 -5.45 -9.64
CA ASN A 43 1.36 -5.36 -11.09
C ASN A 43 0.02 -5.01 -11.74
N SER A 44 0.07 -4.61 -13.01
CA SER A 44 -1.15 -4.30 -13.78
C SER A 44 -2.14 -5.47 -13.78
N GLY A 45 -3.39 -5.20 -13.39
CA GLY A 45 -4.45 -6.20 -13.22
C GLY A 45 -4.59 -6.73 -11.80
N GLU A 46 -3.66 -6.45 -10.90
CA GLU A 46 -3.72 -6.86 -9.50
C GLU A 46 -4.37 -5.78 -8.61
N ILE A 47 -4.91 -6.22 -7.48
CA ILE A 47 -5.55 -5.38 -6.47
C ILE A 47 -4.90 -5.66 -5.13
N ILE A 48 -4.54 -4.61 -4.40
CA ILE A 48 -4.17 -4.67 -2.99
C ILE A 48 -5.34 -4.16 -2.14
N VAL A 49 -5.64 -4.90 -1.07
CA VAL A 49 -6.66 -4.55 -0.08
C VAL A 49 -5.97 -4.46 1.27
N LEU A 50 -6.06 -3.30 1.92
CA LEU A 50 -5.27 -2.97 3.10
C LEU A 50 -6.01 -1.92 3.93
N ASP A 51 -6.03 -2.10 5.25
CA ASP A 51 -6.41 -1.00 6.14
C ASP A 51 -5.25 0.00 6.24
N THR A 52 -5.31 1.04 5.40
CA THR A 52 -4.30 2.10 5.36
C THR A 52 -4.37 3.07 6.54
N ASN A 53 -5.40 2.95 7.40
CA ASN A 53 -5.48 3.67 8.68
C ASN A 53 -4.71 2.98 9.80
N GLN A 54 -4.28 1.73 9.61
CA GLN A 54 -3.50 0.97 10.60
C GLN A 54 -2.08 0.68 10.12
N TRP A 55 -1.91 0.42 8.82
CA TRP A 55 -0.61 0.07 8.25
C TRP A 55 0.09 1.30 7.70
N TYR A 56 1.20 1.65 8.36
CA TYR A 56 2.15 2.60 7.82
C TYR A 56 2.71 2.07 6.50
N HIS A 57 2.69 2.91 5.48
CA HIS A 57 3.04 2.46 4.14
C HIS A 57 3.86 3.47 3.36
N GLN A 58 4.64 2.94 2.42
CA GLN A 58 5.39 3.68 1.42
C GLN A 58 5.15 3.03 0.06
N THR A 59 5.13 3.85 -0.99
CA THR A 59 4.98 3.33 -2.35
C THR A 59 6.05 3.84 -3.29
N PHE A 60 6.49 2.96 -4.19
CA PHE A 60 7.50 3.28 -5.20
C PHE A 60 7.02 2.78 -6.56
N ILE A 61 7.15 3.62 -7.59
CA ILE A 61 6.90 3.19 -8.97
C ILE A 61 8.04 2.26 -9.37
N VAL A 62 7.71 1.07 -9.88
CA VAL A 62 8.69 0.13 -10.40
C VAL A 62 8.91 0.38 -11.89
N GLY A 63 10.16 0.62 -12.27
CA GLY A 63 10.55 0.90 -13.65
C GLY A 63 10.36 2.36 -14.07
N GLN A 64 10.40 2.62 -15.38
CA GLN A 64 10.37 3.98 -15.96
C GLN A 64 9.04 4.32 -16.64
N GLN A 65 8.07 3.40 -16.63
CA GLN A 65 6.78 3.61 -17.25
C GLN A 65 5.84 4.35 -16.31
N ILE A 66 4.87 5.08 -16.88
CA ILE A 66 3.79 5.69 -16.10
C ILE A 66 3.03 4.60 -15.35
N SER A 67 2.87 4.79 -14.04
CA SER A 67 2.04 3.95 -13.16
C SER A 67 0.69 4.62 -12.92
N ILE A 68 -0.40 3.87 -13.12
CA ILE A 68 -1.78 4.34 -12.93
C ILE A 68 -2.50 3.38 -11.98
N THR A 69 -3.12 3.93 -10.95
CA THR A 69 -3.90 3.19 -9.96
C THR A 69 -5.26 3.84 -9.74
N ILE A 70 -6.29 3.02 -9.53
CA ILE A 70 -7.62 3.45 -9.07
C ILE A 70 -7.82 2.84 -7.69
N GLY A 71 -8.36 3.61 -6.75
CA GLY A 71 -8.65 3.11 -5.41
C GLY A 71 -9.85 3.81 -4.80
N SER A 72 -10.37 3.20 -3.74
CA SER A 72 -11.48 3.70 -2.92
C SER A 72 -11.40 3.06 -1.54
N GLU A 73 -12.17 3.62 -0.61
CA GLU A 73 -12.57 2.96 0.63
C GLU A 73 -13.56 1.83 0.35
N TYR A 74 -13.60 0.78 1.18
CA TYR A 74 -14.61 -0.28 1.16
C TYR A 74 -15.24 -0.51 2.53
N ASP A 75 -16.53 -0.85 2.53
CA ASP A 75 -17.33 -1.23 3.71
C ASP A 75 -17.25 -2.74 4.02
#